data_AF-A0A0P1KSU6-F1
#
_entry.id   AF-A0A0P1KSU6-F1
#
_cell.length_a   1.000
_cell.length_b   1.000
_cell.length_c   1.000
_cell.angle_alpha   90.00
_cell.angle_beta   90.00
_cell.angle_gamma   90.00
#
_symmetry.space_group_name_H-M   'P 1'
#
loop_
_entity.id
_entity.type
_entity.pdbx_description
1 polymer ?
#
loop_
_entity_poly.entity_id
_entity_poly.type
_entity_poly.pdbx_seq_one_letter_code
_entity_poly.pdbx_strand_id
1 'polypeptide(L)'
;MFKGTINSKCFADITQSFFKLVIFGCPLKCFQPLLDRRSVSRHALENQLELEIITHPELDLEVEPRFLVKSILGNKPHDREFLELKLKQVVWTKTMIAFFDFFDEEFGDSFFELRWILQFLHEVRKFPGAVSSNIMLSLDYERSLSLLCSRSLIRSLQPSNSVKARNGAQIKVNRLNIFEGLLTNILDCTEPSVMTCVDVVDYYMMDQLFTVLGEVERSIAFLKGGVCDAKEHSKYHGFVIRAQRSHIDSMIRKYILASTFKLPGDPSFIQCFDGILDGILLYGGVHICVVLFFYKVKEFFQAKHYALKQDKVPSNAPRPPCVAIIDAIISSLGREIESKITGEIQCPQVLVRADNHEILMADTVFDESENDHNHDITILLSAAKMKAKKRFRGGPQVHQKYVISQWQIGLSWVSFWEVCYADNKGIVPDDLQVRIKGVRELASSSMNESC
;
A
#
# COMPACT_ATOMS: atom_id res chain seq x y z
N MET A 1 19.91 -22.02 -13.96
CA MET A 1 20.04 -23.49 -14.04
C MET A 1 20.94 -23.92 -12.88
N PHE A 2 20.36 -24.20 -11.71
CA PHE A 2 21.11 -24.64 -10.52
C PHE A 2 20.90 -26.16 -10.37
N LYS A 3 21.92 -26.94 -10.71
CA LYS A 3 22.06 -28.34 -10.27
C LYS A 3 23.27 -28.36 -9.34
N GLY A 4 23.03 -28.46 -8.05
CA GLY A 4 24.09 -28.54 -7.03
C GLY A 4 23.55 -29.22 -5.78
N THR A 5 24.13 -30.37 -5.45
CA THR A 5 23.99 -31.09 -4.19
C THR A 5 24.45 -30.19 -3.04
N ILE A 6 23.57 -29.98 -2.06
CA ILE A 6 23.76 -29.07 -0.94
C ILE A 6 24.46 -29.83 0.20
N ASN A 7 25.73 -29.55 0.45
CA ASN A 7 26.50 -29.99 1.63
C ASN A 7 26.47 -28.87 2.69
N SER A 8 26.38 -29.17 3.99
CA SER A 8 26.03 -28.23 5.09
C SER A 8 26.67 -26.82 5.15
N LYS A 9 27.88 -26.58 4.62
CA LYS A 9 28.41 -25.21 4.41
C LYS A 9 27.57 -24.37 3.41
N CYS A 10 26.74 -25.02 2.62
CA CYS A 10 25.93 -24.47 1.54
C CYS A 10 24.59 -23.90 2.04
N PHE A 11 24.07 -24.32 3.21
CA PHE A 11 22.75 -23.85 3.64
C PHE A 11 22.76 -22.39 4.09
N ALA A 12 23.71 -21.98 4.94
CA ALA A 12 23.84 -20.58 5.36
C ALA A 12 24.03 -19.62 4.18
N ASP A 13 24.80 -20.02 3.16
CA ASP A 13 24.99 -19.23 1.93
C ASP A 13 23.70 -19.14 1.10
N ILE A 14 22.94 -20.23 1.02
CA ILE A 14 21.64 -20.27 0.34
C ILE A 14 20.63 -19.38 1.07
N THR A 15 20.50 -19.52 2.39
CA THR A 15 19.55 -18.74 3.19
C THR A 15 19.90 -17.27 3.20
N GLN A 16 21.19 -16.91 3.24
CA GLN A 16 21.64 -15.53 3.09
C GLN A 16 21.30 -14.97 1.70
N SER A 17 21.53 -15.74 0.63
CA SER A 17 21.22 -15.32 -0.74
C SER A 17 19.72 -15.14 -0.93
N PHE A 18 18.94 -16.08 -0.41
CA PHE A 18 17.48 -16.02 -0.40
C PHE A 18 16.98 -14.80 0.36
N PHE A 19 17.48 -14.59 1.59
CA PHE A 19 17.16 -13.42 2.40
C PHE A 19 17.42 -12.13 1.62
N LYS A 20 18.59 -11.98 0.99
CA LYS A 20 18.90 -10.81 0.17
C LYS A 20 17.88 -10.62 -0.97
N LEU A 21 17.50 -11.68 -1.68
CA LEU A 21 16.51 -11.60 -2.75
C LEU A 21 15.13 -11.15 -2.24
N VAL A 22 14.71 -11.64 -1.07
CA VAL A 22 13.46 -11.23 -0.42
C VAL A 22 13.52 -9.76 -0.01
N ILE A 23 14.61 -9.34 0.62
CA ILE A 23 14.81 -7.97 1.10
C ILE A 23 14.90 -6.96 -0.05
N PHE A 24 15.57 -7.31 -1.16
CA PHE A 24 15.59 -6.48 -2.36
C PHE A 24 14.27 -6.51 -3.14
N GLY A 25 13.24 -7.18 -2.63
CA GLY A 25 11.90 -7.20 -3.21
C GLY A 25 11.84 -7.89 -4.55
N CYS A 26 12.66 -8.91 -4.80
CA CYS A 26 12.70 -9.63 -6.08
C CYS A 26 11.27 -10.07 -6.49
N PRO A 27 10.84 -9.88 -7.75
CA PRO A 27 9.48 -10.20 -8.17
C PRO A 27 9.11 -11.67 -7.91
N LEU A 28 7.91 -11.92 -7.37
CA LEU A 28 7.42 -13.27 -7.02
C LEU A 28 7.54 -14.28 -8.17
N LYS A 29 7.29 -13.84 -9.41
CA LYS A 29 7.43 -14.67 -10.62
C LYS A 29 8.83 -15.28 -10.80
N CYS A 30 9.87 -14.63 -10.27
CA CYS A 30 11.25 -15.11 -10.32
C CYS A 30 11.48 -16.29 -9.35
N PHE A 31 10.70 -16.35 -8.27
CA PHE A 31 10.73 -17.45 -7.31
C PHE A 31 9.90 -18.65 -7.73
N GLN A 32 8.95 -18.48 -8.66
CA GLN A 32 8.00 -19.52 -9.03
C GLN A 32 8.63 -20.85 -9.47
N PRO A 33 9.71 -20.89 -10.28
CA PRO A 33 10.38 -22.15 -10.60
C PRO A 33 10.97 -22.88 -9.37
N LEU A 34 11.34 -22.12 -8.33
CA LEU A 34 11.99 -22.63 -7.13
C LEU A 34 10.97 -23.00 -6.03
N LEU A 35 9.92 -22.20 -5.87
CA LEU A 35 8.99 -22.25 -4.73
C LEU A 35 7.58 -22.73 -5.07
N ASP A 36 7.29 -23.12 -6.32
CA ASP A 36 6.04 -23.82 -6.62
C ASP A 36 5.90 -25.04 -5.70
N ARG A 37 4.68 -25.28 -5.17
CA ARG A 37 4.37 -26.40 -4.27
C ARG A 37 4.74 -27.78 -4.83
N ARG A 38 4.85 -27.90 -6.16
CA ARG A 38 5.25 -29.14 -6.84
C ARG A 38 6.74 -29.20 -7.17
N SER A 39 7.50 -28.17 -6.85
CA SER A 39 8.93 -28.08 -7.17
C SER A 39 9.74 -28.95 -6.22
N VAL A 40 10.60 -29.81 -6.80
CA VAL A 40 11.58 -30.59 -6.03
C VAL A 40 12.54 -29.67 -5.27
N SER A 41 12.85 -28.50 -5.83
CA SER A 41 13.71 -27.51 -5.18
C SER A 41 13.10 -26.95 -3.90
N ARG A 42 11.77 -26.76 -3.87
CA ARG A 42 11.07 -26.32 -2.67
C ARG A 42 11.16 -27.35 -1.55
N HIS A 43 10.80 -28.60 -1.84
CA HIS A 43 10.89 -29.66 -0.83
C HIS A 43 12.31 -29.86 -0.31
N ALA A 44 13.32 -29.71 -1.18
CA ALA A 44 14.71 -29.76 -0.74
C ALA A 44 15.06 -28.60 0.22
N LEU A 45 14.56 -27.40 -0.04
CA LEU A 45 14.75 -26.24 0.85
C LEU A 45 13.98 -26.40 2.17
N GLU A 46 12.73 -26.85 2.14
CA GLU A 46 11.91 -27.12 3.33
C GLU A 46 12.56 -28.16 4.23
N ASN A 47 12.98 -29.30 3.67
CA ASN A 47 13.67 -30.35 4.43
C ASN A 47 14.98 -29.86 5.06
N GLN A 48 15.70 -28.96 4.39
CA GLN A 48 16.92 -28.38 4.96
C GLN A 48 16.63 -27.35 6.04
N LEU A 49 15.58 -26.57 5.87
CA LEU A 49 15.12 -25.63 6.88
C LEU A 49 14.69 -26.36 8.15
N GLU A 50 13.92 -27.45 8.01
CA GLU A 50 13.53 -28.33 9.12
C GLU A 50 14.75 -28.95 9.79
N LEU A 51 15.70 -29.48 9.01
CA LEU A 51 16.94 -30.03 9.54
C LEU A 51 17.74 -28.98 10.32
N GLU A 52 17.87 -27.77 9.78
CA GLU A 52 18.58 -26.68 10.43
C GLU A 52 17.94 -26.31 11.79
N ILE A 53 16.61 -26.18 11.82
CA ILE A 53 15.86 -25.89 13.05
C ILE A 53 16.07 -26.99 14.09
N ILE A 54 16.00 -28.27 13.67
CA ILE A 54 16.20 -29.42 14.57
C ILE A 54 17.66 -29.48 15.09
N THR A 55 18.64 -29.08 14.28
CA THR A 55 20.06 -29.08 14.70
C THR A 55 20.40 -27.99 15.71
N HIS A 56 19.55 -26.97 15.85
CA HIS A 56 19.74 -25.85 16.77
C HIS A 56 18.56 -25.71 17.74
N PRO A 57 18.28 -26.70 18.61
CA PRO A 57 17.14 -26.68 19.52
C PRO A 57 17.23 -25.53 20.55
N GLU A 58 18.41 -24.95 20.76
CA GLU A 58 18.57 -23.76 21.58
C GLU A 58 18.01 -22.48 20.93
N LEU A 59 17.77 -22.51 19.61
CA LEU A 59 17.17 -21.45 18.82
C LEU A 59 15.68 -21.73 18.61
N ASP A 60 14.94 -21.89 19.71
CA ASP A 60 13.49 -22.10 19.65
C ASP A 60 12.82 -20.89 19.00
N LEU A 61 12.29 -21.11 17.78
CA LEU A 61 11.66 -20.09 16.96
C LEU A 61 10.17 -19.91 17.31
N GLU A 62 9.60 -20.77 18.16
CA GLU A 62 8.19 -20.71 18.56
C GLU A 62 7.97 -19.79 19.77
N VAL A 63 9.01 -19.55 20.57
CA VAL A 63 8.92 -18.66 21.74
C VAL A 63 8.86 -17.18 21.35
N GLU A 64 8.38 -16.36 22.29
CA GLU A 64 8.37 -14.91 22.14
C GLU A 64 9.80 -14.34 21.95
N PRO A 65 9.99 -13.34 21.07
CA PRO A 65 11.32 -12.85 20.69
C PRO A 65 12.19 -12.43 21.88
N ARG A 66 11.58 -11.80 22.89
CA ARG A 66 12.26 -11.34 24.11
C ARG A 66 12.88 -12.50 24.89
N PHE A 67 12.23 -13.65 24.95
CA PHE A 67 12.76 -14.82 25.66
C PHE A 67 13.89 -15.46 24.87
N LEU A 68 13.75 -15.57 23.55
CA LEU A 68 14.82 -16.09 22.70
C LEU A 68 16.08 -15.23 22.80
N VAL A 69 15.95 -13.90 22.71
CA VAL A 69 17.09 -12.99 22.86
C VAL A 69 17.77 -13.17 24.21
N LYS A 70 17.01 -13.29 25.30
CA LYS A 70 17.56 -13.59 26.63
C LYS A 70 18.25 -14.95 26.71
N SER A 71 17.73 -15.97 26.05
CA SER A 71 18.34 -17.30 25.99
C SER A 71 19.69 -17.26 25.26
N ILE A 72 19.70 -16.63 24.07
CA ILE A 72 20.90 -16.47 23.24
C ILE A 72 21.98 -15.68 23.98
N LEU A 73 21.61 -14.61 24.68
CA LEU A 73 22.56 -13.73 25.39
C LEU A 73 22.93 -14.22 26.80
N GLY A 74 22.05 -14.96 27.48
CA GLY A 74 22.26 -15.51 28.82
C GLY A 74 23.34 -16.59 28.86
N ASN A 75 23.49 -17.31 27.75
CA ASN A 75 24.60 -18.23 27.51
C ASN A 75 25.86 -17.45 27.14
N LYS A 76 26.48 -16.73 28.11
CA LYS A 76 27.69 -15.90 27.97
C LYS A 76 28.55 -16.33 26.77
N PRO A 77 28.37 -15.73 25.58
CA PRO A 77 29.13 -16.15 24.43
C PRO A 77 30.54 -15.61 24.62
N HIS A 78 31.50 -16.50 24.91
CA HIS A 78 32.91 -16.12 24.90
C HIS A 78 33.39 -15.72 23.49
N ASP A 79 32.56 -15.94 22.47
CA ASP A 79 32.81 -15.61 21.07
C ASP A 79 31.69 -14.74 20.48
N ARG A 80 32.05 -13.52 20.07
CA ARG A 80 31.16 -12.53 19.45
C ARG A 80 30.72 -12.96 18.05
N GLU A 81 31.59 -13.65 17.30
CA GLU A 81 31.28 -14.11 15.93
C GLU A 81 30.21 -15.19 15.97
N PHE A 82 30.30 -16.10 16.93
CA PHE A 82 29.31 -17.15 17.14
C PHE A 82 27.93 -16.60 17.55
N LEU A 83 27.90 -15.60 18.45
CA LEU A 83 26.67 -14.90 18.79
C LEU A 83 26.04 -14.25 17.55
N GLU A 84 26.85 -13.56 16.75
CA GLU A 84 26.38 -12.91 15.53
C GLU A 84 25.82 -13.92 14.52
N LEU A 85 26.47 -15.08 14.34
CA LEU A 85 25.99 -16.16 13.48
C LEU A 85 24.59 -16.65 13.92
N LYS A 86 24.39 -16.88 15.22
CA LYS A 86 23.09 -17.32 15.77
C LYS A 86 21.98 -16.31 15.50
N LEU A 87 22.26 -15.03 15.74
CA LEU A 87 21.28 -13.97 15.48
C LEU A 87 20.92 -13.89 13.99
N LYS A 88 21.91 -14.00 13.09
CA LYS A 88 21.68 -14.03 11.64
C LYS A 88 20.83 -15.22 11.23
N GLN A 89 21.14 -16.40 11.76
CA GLN A 89 20.44 -17.64 11.46
C GLN A 89 18.96 -17.57 11.85
N VAL A 90 18.63 -16.99 13.01
CA VAL A 90 17.24 -16.72 13.43
C VAL A 90 16.52 -15.84 12.39
N VAL A 91 17.12 -14.71 12.00
CA VAL A 91 16.50 -13.78 11.05
C VAL A 91 16.33 -14.42 9.67
N TRP A 92 17.34 -15.10 9.14
CA TRP A 92 17.26 -15.75 7.83
C TRP A 92 16.20 -16.84 7.79
N THR A 93 16.20 -17.72 8.79
CA THR A 93 15.26 -18.85 8.90
C THR A 93 13.83 -18.34 9.00
N LYS A 94 13.55 -17.41 9.92
CA LYS A 94 12.21 -16.80 10.06
C LYS A 94 11.78 -16.05 8.81
N THR A 95 12.68 -15.34 8.14
CA THR A 95 12.34 -14.65 6.88
C THR A 95 11.95 -15.64 5.79
N MET A 96 12.63 -16.80 5.70
CA MET A 96 12.27 -17.86 4.76
C MET A 96 10.89 -18.43 5.03
N ILE A 97 10.60 -18.78 6.30
CA ILE A 97 9.28 -19.27 6.73
C ILE A 97 8.20 -18.27 6.33
N ALA A 98 8.36 -17.01 6.76
CA ALA A 98 7.38 -15.97 6.47
C ALA A 98 7.17 -15.73 4.97
N PHE A 99 8.23 -15.87 4.17
CA PHE A 99 8.15 -15.72 2.72
C PHE A 99 7.50 -16.92 2.04
N PHE A 100 7.68 -18.15 2.54
CA PHE A 100 6.95 -19.31 2.05
C PHE A 100 5.45 -19.14 2.28
N ASP A 101 5.04 -18.71 3.46
CA ASP A 101 3.64 -18.41 3.77
C ASP A 101 3.10 -17.30 2.86
N PHE A 102 3.89 -16.24 2.64
CA PHE A 102 3.53 -15.16 1.71
C PHE A 102 3.34 -15.67 0.28
N PHE A 103 4.26 -16.51 -0.19
CA PHE A 103 4.26 -17.07 -1.53
C PHE A 103 3.07 -18.02 -1.75
N ASP A 104 2.66 -18.71 -0.70
CA ASP A 104 1.52 -19.62 -0.66
C ASP A 104 0.16 -18.94 -0.44
N GLU A 105 0.14 -17.61 -0.39
CA GLU A 105 -1.05 -16.79 -0.13
C GLU A 105 -1.63 -16.96 1.29
N GLU A 106 -0.84 -17.53 2.21
CA GLU A 106 -1.11 -17.65 3.64
C GLU A 106 -0.67 -16.36 4.37
N PHE A 107 -1.26 -15.25 3.92
CA PHE A 107 -0.83 -13.90 4.31
C PHE A 107 -0.99 -13.58 5.80
N GLY A 108 -1.89 -14.27 6.50
CA GLY A 108 -2.09 -14.12 7.94
C GLY A 108 -0.88 -14.62 8.74
N ASP A 109 -0.42 -15.83 8.42
CA ASP A 109 0.72 -16.45 9.09
C ASP A 109 2.02 -15.71 8.74
N SER A 110 2.20 -15.37 7.46
CA SER A 110 3.29 -14.51 7.00
C SER A 110 3.38 -13.18 7.78
N PHE A 111 2.24 -12.53 8.03
CA PHE A 111 2.19 -11.30 8.84
C PHE A 111 2.70 -11.51 10.27
N PHE A 112 2.27 -12.59 10.94
CA PHE A 112 2.70 -12.87 12.31
C PHE A 112 4.20 -13.16 12.39
N GLU A 113 4.73 -13.92 11.44
CA GLU A 113 6.16 -14.23 11.37
C GLU A 113 6.99 -12.98 11.08
N LEU A 114 6.58 -12.12 10.13
CA LEU A 114 7.29 -10.87 9.85
C LEU A 114 7.25 -9.90 11.03
N ARG A 115 6.11 -9.83 11.72
CA ARG A 115 6.00 -9.04 12.95
C ARG A 115 6.91 -9.58 14.05
N TRP A 116 7.01 -10.90 14.19
CA TRP A 116 7.91 -11.55 15.14
C TRP A 116 9.36 -11.16 14.85
N ILE A 117 9.78 -11.17 13.58
CA ILE A 117 11.13 -10.77 13.17
C ILE A 117 11.42 -9.32 13.55
N LEU A 118 10.49 -8.39 13.27
CA LEU A 118 10.66 -6.97 13.63
C LEU A 118 10.79 -6.77 15.16
N GLN A 119 9.98 -7.50 15.94
CA GLN A 119 10.08 -7.49 17.39
C GLN A 119 11.41 -8.08 17.88
N PHE A 120 11.90 -9.14 17.24
CA PHE A 120 13.20 -9.74 17.52
C PHE A 120 14.34 -8.74 17.28
N LEU A 121 14.37 -8.06 16.14
CA LEU A 121 15.37 -7.04 15.83
C LEU A 121 15.38 -5.93 16.88
N HIS A 122 14.20 -5.45 17.28
CA HIS A 122 14.07 -4.45 18.34
C HIS A 122 14.61 -4.92 19.69
N GLU A 123 14.32 -6.16 20.10
CA GLU A 123 14.83 -6.72 21.36
C GLU A 123 16.35 -6.93 21.33
N VAL A 124 16.92 -7.38 20.21
CA VAL A 124 18.38 -7.55 20.06
C VAL A 124 19.12 -6.23 20.23
N ARG A 125 18.60 -5.12 19.66
CA ARG A 125 19.23 -3.79 19.72
C ARG A 125 19.29 -3.19 21.13
N LYS A 126 18.47 -3.69 22.08
CA LYS A 126 18.54 -3.26 23.49
C LYS A 126 19.83 -3.69 24.19
N PHE A 127 20.62 -4.58 23.58
CA PHE A 127 21.83 -5.14 24.18
C PHE A 127 23.09 -4.64 23.44
N PRO A 128 23.85 -3.68 24.00
CA PRO A 128 24.95 -3.01 23.31
C PRO A 128 26.07 -3.94 22.79
N GLY A 129 26.25 -5.11 23.40
CA GLY A 129 27.29 -6.09 23.03
C GLY A 129 26.96 -6.96 21.81
N ALA A 130 25.71 -6.99 21.34
CA ALA A 130 25.26 -7.81 20.22
C ALA A 130 25.32 -7.09 18.85
N VAL A 131 25.79 -5.84 18.83
CA VAL A 131 25.42 -4.83 17.82
C VAL A 131 26.47 -4.61 16.72
N SER A 132 27.37 -5.57 16.44
CA SER A 132 28.26 -5.43 15.25
C SER A 132 27.60 -5.78 13.93
N SER A 133 26.50 -6.56 13.95
CA SER A 133 26.03 -7.17 12.72
C SER A 133 25.27 -6.19 11.84
N ASN A 134 25.70 -6.08 10.57
CA ASN A 134 24.99 -5.32 9.55
C ASN A 134 23.51 -5.73 9.43
N ILE A 135 23.16 -7.01 9.64
CA ILE A 135 21.76 -7.45 9.55
C ILE A 135 20.91 -6.89 10.70
N MET A 136 21.48 -6.76 11.90
CA MET A 136 20.75 -6.26 13.07
C MET A 136 20.62 -4.73 13.03
N LEU A 137 21.58 -4.04 12.41
CA LEU A 137 21.63 -2.59 12.32
C LEU A 137 21.07 -2.00 11.01
N SER A 138 20.93 -2.80 9.96
CA SER A 138 20.50 -2.30 8.66
C SER A 138 19.05 -1.80 8.70
N LEU A 139 18.90 -0.49 8.55
CA LEU A 139 17.60 0.16 8.38
C LEU A 139 16.93 -0.30 7.07
N ASP A 140 17.70 -0.56 6.01
CA ASP A 140 17.15 -1.06 4.74
C ASP A 140 16.47 -2.43 4.90
N TYR A 141 17.05 -3.31 5.70
CA TYR A 141 16.49 -4.65 5.94
C TYR A 141 15.21 -4.55 6.76
N GLU A 142 15.21 -3.73 7.82
CA GLU A 142 14.04 -3.47 8.64
C GLU A 142 12.91 -2.79 7.86
N ARG A 143 13.24 -1.82 7.00
CA ARG A 143 12.30 -1.19 6.07
C ARG A 143 11.66 -2.23 5.16
N SER A 144 12.47 -3.09 4.54
CA SER A 144 12.00 -4.11 3.59
C SER A 144 11.12 -5.17 4.26
N LEU A 145 11.49 -5.62 5.46
CA LEU A 145 10.67 -6.53 6.27
C LEU A 145 9.35 -5.86 6.68
N SER A 146 9.38 -4.58 7.02
CA SER A 146 8.18 -3.81 7.37
C SER A 146 7.24 -3.61 6.17
N LEU A 147 7.80 -3.40 4.97
CA LEU A 147 7.04 -3.36 3.72
C LEU A 147 6.37 -4.71 3.41
N LEU A 148 7.10 -5.81 3.54
CA LEU A 148 6.54 -7.16 3.35
C LEU A 148 5.48 -7.49 4.42
N CYS A 149 5.70 -7.08 5.67
CA CYS A 149 4.76 -7.23 6.77
C CYS A 149 3.45 -6.49 6.48
N SER A 150 3.56 -5.25 6.00
CA SER A 150 2.43 -4.41 5.62
C SER A 150 1.62 -5.05 4.49
N ARG A 151 2.29 -5.55 3.44
CA ARG A 151 1.63 -6.26 2.32
C ARG A 151 0.88 -7.51 2.79
N SER A 152 1.50 -8.29 3.66
CA SER A 152 0.89 -9.50 4.23
C SER A 152 -0.36 -9.15 5.02
N LEU A 153 -0.30 -8.12 5.88
CA LEU A 153 -1.46 -7.64 6.61
C LEU A 153 -2.58 -7.17 5.67
N ILE A 154 -2.28 -6.32 4.68
CA ILE A 154 -3.27 -5.80 3.72
C ILE A 154 -3.95 -6.94 2.97
N ARG A 155 -3.20 -7.92 2.46
CA ARG A 155 -3.75 -9.04 1.70
C ARG A 155 -4.54 -10.03 2.56
N SER A 156 -4.14 -10.24 3.82
CA SER A 156 -4.91 -11.07 4.76
C SER A 156 -6.31 -10.52 5.05
N LEU A 157 -6.52 -9.22 4.83
CA LEU A 157 -7.80 -8.54 5.03
C LEU A 157 -8.70 -8.54 3.78
N GLN A 158 -8.21 -9.01 2.63
CA GLN A 158 -9.01 -9.01 1.40
C GLN A 158 -10.05 -10.16 1.39
N PRO A 159 -11.29 -9.90 0.92
CA PRO A 159 -12.40 -10.85 1.04
C PRO A 159 -12.20 -12.20 0.31
N SER A 160 -11.36 -12.24 -0.73
CA SER A 160 -11.17 -13.43 -1.60
C SER A 160 -10.50 -14.61 -0.90
N ASN A 161 -9.78 -14.38 0.20
CA ASN A 161 -9.03 -15.43 0.90
C ASN A 161 -9.79 -15.96 2.13
N SER A 162 -11.03 -15.51 2.34
CA SER A 162 -11.84 -15.81 3.53
C SER A 162 -12.38 -17.24 3.62
N VAL A 163 -12.15 -18.11 2.63
CA VAL A 163 -12.66 -19.49 2.64
C VAL A 163 -11.96 -20.37 3.70
N LYS A 164 -10.77 -19.98 4.18
CA LYS A 164 -10.07 -20.65 5.30
C LYS A 164 -10.01 -19.86 6.61
N ALA A 165 -10.55 -18.64 6.64
CA ALA A 165 -10.66 -17.85 7.87
C ALA A 165 -11.87 -18.29 8.74
N ARG A 166 -12.06 -19.61 8.92
CA ARG A 166 -12.88 -20.17 10.00
C ARG A 166 -11.96 -20.54 11.16
N ASN A 167 -11.34 -19.52 11.75
CA ASN A 167 -10.87 -19.54 13.13
C ASN A 167 -11.04 -18.13 13.68
N GLY A 168 -12.27 -17.85 14.17
CA GLY A 168 -12.73 -16.57 14.69
C GLY A 168 -12.06 -16.14 16.02
N ALA A 169 -10.76 -16.39 16.20
CA ALA A 169 -10.03 -16.07 17.41
C ALA A 169 -8.84 -15.09 17.22
N GLN A 170 -8.37 -14.82 16.00
CA GLN A 170 -7.00 -14.29 15.81
C GLN A 170 -6.83 -12.84 15.31
N ILE A 171 -7.87 -12.02 15.18
CA ILE A 171 -7.65 -10.56 15.01
C ILE A 171 -8.43 -9.77 16.06
N LYS A 172 -8.11 -10.02 17.33
CA LYS A 172 -8.36 -9.09 18.47
C LYS A 172 -7.27 -8.01 18.57
N VAL A 173 -6.53 -7.75 17.49
CA VAL A 173 -5.44 -6.76 17.50
C VAL A 173 -5.98 -5.45 16.96
N ASN A 174 -5.63 -4.33 17.62
CA ASN A 174 -5.94 -2.99 17.14
C ASN A 174 -5.19 -2.76 15.81
N ARG A 175 -5.89 -3.01 14.70
CA ARG A 175 -5.35 -2.95 13.33
C ARG A 175 -4.80 -1.56 13.01
N LEU A 176 -5.46 -0.51 13.52
CA LEU A 176 -5.04 0.86 13.30
C LEU A 176 -3.64 1.09 13.88
N ASN A 177 -3.44 0.74 15.15
CA ASN A 177 -2.13 0.89 15.81
C ASN A 177 -1.03 0.08 15.11
N ILE A 178 -1.36 -1.09 14.53
CA ILE A 178 -0.38 -1.87 13.76
C ILE A 178 0.02 -1.13 12.49
N PHE A 179 -0.95 -0.64 11.71
CA PHE A 179 -0.66 0.09 10.48
C PHE A 179 0.12 1.38 10.76
N GLU A 180 -0.26 2.13 11.79
CA GLU A 180 0.48 3.32 12.21
C GLU A 180 1.90 2.97 12.68
N GLY A 181 2.06 1.90 13.46
CA GLY A 181 3.38 1.43 13.90
C GLY A 181 4.28 1.00 12.74
N LEU A 182 3.74 0.26 11.76
CA LEU A 182 4.46 -0.13 10.56
C LEU A 182 4.82 1.08 9.69
N LEU A 183 3.88 2.03 9.52
CA LEU A 183 4.12 3.26 8.77
C LEU A 183 5.26 4.07 9.39
N THR A 184 5.20 4.32 10.71
CA THR A 184 6.25 5.02 11.45
C THR A 184 7.58 4.29 11.30
N ASN A 185 7.61 2.96 11.48
CA ASN A 185 8.85 2.20 11.35
C ASN A 185 9.46 2.28 9.95
N ILE A 186 8.64 2.23 8.89
CA ILE A 186 9.10 2.39 7.51
C ILE A 186 9.72 3.77 7.31
N LEU A 187 9.07 4.83 7.81
CA LEU A 187 9.55 6.20 7.67
C LEU A 187 10.83 6.44 8.47
N ASP A 188 10.91 5.95 9.71
CA ASP A 188 12.10 6.05 10.56
C ASP A 188 13.31 5.31 9.95
N CYS A 189 13.04 4.23 9.20
CA CYS A 189 14.05 3.47 8.47
C CYS A 189 14.31 4.00 7.04
N THR A 190 13.71 5.13 6.64
CA THR A 190 13.91 5.75 5.32
C THR A 190 14.74 7.02 5.47
N GLU A 191 16.06 6.88 5.35
CA GLU A 191 16.95 8.05 5.34
C GLU A 191 16.79 8.88 4.06
N PRO A 192 16.93 10.21 4.11
CA PRO A 192 16.84 11.07 2.92
C PRO A 192 17.85 10.71 1.81
N SER A 193 19.01 10.18 2.18
CA SER A 193 20.05 9.67 1.28
C SER A 193 19.55 8.51 0.41
N VAL A 194 18.62 7.69 0.90
CA VAL A 194 18.03 6.57 0.14
C VAL A 194 17.07 7.06 -0.94
N MET A 195 16.62 8.33 -0.86
CA MET A 195 15.71 8.90 -1.86
C MET A 195 16.42 9.37 -3.13
N THR A 196 17.76 9.35 -3.20
CA THR A 196 18.49 9.60 -4.44
C THR A 196 18.60 8.30 -5.25
N CYS A 197 17.84 8.20 -6.34
CA CYS A 197 17.91 7.04 -7.22
C CYS A 197 19.09 7.16 -8.18
N VAL A 198 20.06 6.24 -8.09
CA VAL A 198 21.24 6.20 -8.96
C VAL A 198 21.09 5.14 -10.04
N ASP A 199 20.44 4.03 -9.73
CA ASP A 199 20.28 2.90 -10.66
C ASP A 199 18.86 2.34 -10.76
N VAL A 200 18.68 1.35 -11.63
CA VAL A 200 17.38 0.70 -11.90
C VAL A 200 16.81 0.01 -10.65
N VAL A 201 17.67 -0.50 -9.77
CA VAL A 201 17.26 -1.17 -8.53
C VAL A 201 16.69 -0.16 -7.55
N ASP A 202 17.32 1.02 -7.43
CA ASP A 202 16.80 2.11 -6.59
C ASP A 202 15.41 2.55 -7.04
N TYR A 203 15.22 2.75 -8.36
CA TYR A 203 13.91 3.09 -8.93
C TYR A 203 12.86 2.01 -8.61
N TYR A 204 13.23 0.74 -8.71
CA TYR A 204 12.35 -0.37 -8.35
C TYR A 204 12.01 -0.37 -6.86
N MET A 205 13.00 -0.19 -5.98
CA MET A 205 12.79 -0.15 -4.53
C MET A 205 11.90 1.02 -4.11
N MET A 206 12.10 2.21 -4.69
CA MET A 206 11.27 3.39 -4.43
C MET A 206 9.85 3.21 -4.92
N ASP A 207 9.65 2.59 -6.08
CA ASP A 207 8.33 2.20 -6.55
C ASP A 207 7.62 1.26 -5.55
N GLN A 208 8.31 0.20 -5.11
CA GLN A 208 7.75 -0.76 -4.15
C GLN A 208 7.41 -0.09 -2.81
N LEU A 209 8.28 0.79 -2.32
CA LEU A 209 8.08 1.58 -1.09
C LEU A 209 6.81 2.42 -1.19
N PHE A 210 6.71 3.27 -2.21
CA PHE A 210 5.58 4.19 -2.33
C PHE A 210 4.26 3.48 -2.65
N THR A 211 4.29 2.38 -3.40
CA THR A 211 3.10 1.56 -3.64
C THR A 211 2.54 1.03 -2.31
N VAL A 212 3.38 0.45 -1.45
CA VAL A 212 2.93 -0.09 -0.15
C VAL A 212 2.48 1.03 0.78
N LEU A 213 3.19 2.15 0.82
CA LEU A 213 2.78 3.31 1.61
C LEU A 213 1.39 3.79 1.20
N GLY A 214 1.07 3.82 -0.10
CA GLY A 214 -0.26 4.14 -0.59
C GLY A 214 -1.34 3.18 -0.08
N GLU A 215 -1.07 1.87 -0.05
CA GLU A 215 -1.99 0.85 0.47
C GLU A 215 -2.17 0.93 2.00
N VAL A 216 -1.09 1.24 2.74
CA VAL A 216 -1.13 1.45 4.19
C VAL A 216 -1.96 2.68 4.54
N GLU A 217 -1.72 3.81 3.87
CA GLU A 217 -2.47 5.05 4.06
C GLU A 217 -3.96 4.86 3.76
N ARG A 218 -4.28 4.11 2.70
CA ARG A 218 -5.66 3.70 2.41
C ARG A 218 -6.29 2.95 3.59
N SER A 219 -5.57 1.98 4.15
CA SER A 219 -6.06 1.16 5.26
C SER A 219 -6.30 2.00 6.52
N ILE A 220 -5.39 2.92 6.83
CA ILE A 220 -5.54 3.87 7.94
C ILE A 220 -6.72 4.81 7.71
N ALA A 221 -6.89 5.32 6.48
CA ALA A 221 -7.98 6.24 6.12
C ALA A 221 -9.36 5.64 6.42
N PHE A 222 -9.55 4.34 6.17
CA PHE A 222 -10.80 3.64 6.50
C PHE A 222 -10.92 3.33 7.99
N LEU A 223 -9.83 2.92 8.65
CA LEU A 223 -9.87 2.58 10.08
C LEU A 223 -10.09 3.79 10.99
N LYS A 224 -9.60 4.97 10.60
CA LYS A 224 -9.90 6.25 11.27
C LYS A 224 -11.15 6.95 10.73
N GLY A 225 -11.72 6.42 9.65
CA GLY A 225 -12.86 7.02 8.97
C GLY A 225 -14.08 7.15 9.89
N GLY A 226 -14.85 8.22 9.70
CA GLY A 226 -16.08 8.44 10.47
C GLY A 226 -17.16 7.42 10.10
N VAL A 227 -17.77 6.78 11.10
CA VAL A 227 -18.88 5.84 10.89
C VAL A 227 -20.20 6.60 10.80
N CYS A 228 -20.97 6.36 9.74
CA CYS A 228 -22.31 6.91 9.54
C CYS A 228 -23.35 5.77 9.54
N ASP A 229 -24.54 6.04 10.09
CA ASP A 229 -25.65 5.10 10.13
C ASP A 229 -26.49 5.25 8.85
N ALA A 230 -26.62 4.18 8.06
CA ALA A 230 -27.34 4.22 6.77
C ALA A 230 -28.86 3.99 6.88
N LYS A 231 -29.40 3.97 8.11
CA LYS A 231 -30.78 3.53 8.44
C LYS A 231 -31.93 4.20 7.69
N GLU A 232 -31.75 5.33 7.01
CA GLU A 232 -32.89 6.09 6.48
C GLU A 232 -33.23 5.83 5.00
N HIS A 233 -32.39 5.19 4.18
CA HIS A 233 -32.50 5.39 2.71
C HIS A 233 -32.39 4.16 1.79
N SER A 234 -32.36 2.92 2.29
CA SER A 234 -32.44 1.74 1.42
C SER A 234 -32.93 0.50 2.16
N LYS A 235 -33.24 -0.59 1.43
CA LYS A 235 -33.55 -1.92 2.01
C LYS A 235 -32.43 -2.50 2.91
N TYR A 236 -31.37 -1.75 3.20
CA TYR A 236 -30.18 -2.18 3.90
C TYR A 236 -30.06 -1.50 5.26
N HIS A 237 -29.92 -2.32 6.30
CA HIS A 237 -29.50 -1.90 7.63
C HIS A 237 -27.99 -2.12 7.75
N GLY A 238 -27.19 -1.06 7.87
CA GLY A 238 -25.74 -1.19 7.96
C GLY A 238 -25.01 0.11 8.30
N PHE A 239 -23.72 -0.05 8.64
CA PHE A 239 -22.80 1.06 8.88
C PHE A 239 -21.97 1.36 7.63
N VAL A 240 -21.78 2.64 7.37
CA VAL A 240 -20.95 3.12 6.25
C VAL A 240 -19.82 3.97 6.80
N ILE A 241 -18.68 3.95 6.13
CA ILE A 241 -17.45 4.60 6.55
C ILE A 241 -17.14 5.73 5.56
N ARG A 242 -16.91 6.92 6.10
CA ARG A 242 -16.31 8.04 5.37
C ARG A 242 -14.81 8.03 5.63
N ALA A 243 -14.01 7.76 4.61
CA ALA A 243 -12.56 7.72 4.74
C ALA A 243 -11.98 9.07 5.20
N GLN A 244 -10.92 9.03 6.01
CA GLN A 244 -10.28 10.25 6.50
C GLN A 244 -9.47 10.92 5.39
N ARG A 245 -9.85 12.15 5.02
CA ARG A 245 -9.27 12.91 3.89
C ARG A 245 -7.77 13.12 3.96
N SER A 246 -7.18 13.33 5.15
CA SER A 246 -5.73 13.53 5.30
C SER A 246 -4.93 12.30 4.86
N HIS A 247 -5.39 11.11 5.23
CA HIS A 247 -4.77 9.85 4.81
C HIS A 247 -5.07 9.51 3.35
N ILE A 248 -6.23 9.93 2.82
CA ILE A 248 -6.51 9.83 1.37
C ILE A 248 -5.60 10.75 0.54
N ASP A 249 -5.36 11.99 0.98
CA ASP A 249 -4.39 12.89 0.34
C ASP A 249 -2.98 12.27 0.33
N SER A 250 -2.54 11.74 1.48
CA SER A 250 -1.26 11.01 1.57
C SER A 250 -1.22 9.83 0.61
N MET A 251 -2.25 8.97 0.61
CA MET A 251 -2.39 7.84 -0.32
C MET A 251 -2.23 8.27 -1.78
N ILE A 252 -2.93 9.33 -2.23
CA ILE A 252 -2.83 9.84 -3.61
C ILE A 252 -1.39 10.26 -3.93
N ARG A 253 -0.75 11.04 -3.03
CA ARG A 253 0.64 11.48 -3.21
C ARG A 253 1.61 10.30 -3.30
N LYS A 254 1.43 9.25 -2.49
CA LYS A 254 2.26 8.04 -2.56
C LYS A 254 2.08 7.29 -3.88
N TYR A 255 0.85 7.15 -4.38
CA TYR A 255 0.64 6.54 -5.69
C TYR A 255 1.15 7.40 -6.86
N ILE A 256 1.10 8.74 -6.75
CA ILE A 256 1.76 9.64 -7.70
C ILE A 256 3.25 9.36 -7.74
N LEU A 257 3.93 9.34 -6.60
CA LEU A 257 5.36 9.00 -6.51
C LEU A 257 5.65 7.61 -7.10
N ALA A 258 4.90 6.59 -6.70
CA ALA A 258 5.05 5.24 -7.23
C ALA A 258 4.94 5.22 -8.77
N SER A 259 3.93 5.91 -9.32
CA SER A 259 3.73 6.01 -10.77
C SER A 259 4.92 6.63 -11.50
N THR A 260 5.62 7.58 -10.88
CA THR A 260 6.79 8.24 -11.45
C THR A 260 8.09 7.46 -11.24
N PHE A 261 8.12 6.44 -10.39
CA PHE A 261 9.27 5.54 -10.26
C PHE A 261 9.19 4.28 -11.16
N LYS A 262 8.01 3.95 -11.69
CA LYS A 262 7.80 2.74 -12.54
C LYS A 262 8.81 2.60 -13.67
N LEU A 263 9.37 1.39 -13.79
CA LEU A 263 10.31 1.07 -14.87
C LEU A 263 9.59 0.97 -16.22
N PRO A 264 10.28 1.27 -17.35
CA PRO A 264 9.69 1.14 -18.68
C PRO A 264 9.14 -0.28 -18.92
N GLY A 265 7.87 -0.36 -19.32
CA GLY A 265 7.20 -1.64 -19.60
C GLY A 265 6.70 -2.39 -18.36
N ASP A 266 6.82 -1.86 -17.14
CA ASP A 266 6.24 -2.49 -15.95
C ASP A 266 4.70 -2.33 -15.92
N PRO A 267 3.90 -3.40 -16.08
CA PRO A 267 2.44 -3.33 -16.12
C PRO A 267 1.77 -2.78 -14.84
N SER A 268 2.49 -2.76 -13.71
CA SER A 268 1.94 -2.33 -12.43
C SER A 268 1.67 -0.82 -12.33
N PHE A 269 2.07 -0.01 -13.32
CA PHE A 269 1.66 1.41 -13.41
C PHE A 269 0.14 1.57 -13.39
N ILE A 270 -0.62 0.59 -13.93
CA ILE A 270 -2.09 0.62 -13.91
C ILE A 270 -2.62 0.62 -12.48
N GLN A 271 -2.03 -0.19 -11.60
CA GLN A 271 -2.43 -0.25 -10.20
C GLN A 271 -2.18 1.09 -9.50
N CYS A 272 -1.09 1.79 -9.82
CA CYS A 272 -0.83 3.12 -9.28
C CYS A 272 -1.89 4.14 -9.72
N PHE A 273 -2.21 4.20 -11.01
CA PHE A 273 -3.25 5.14 -11.48
C PHE A 273 -4.65 4.75 -11.02
N ASP A 274 -4.95 3.45 -10.91
CA ASP A 274 -6.19 2.99 -10.29
C ASP A 274 -6.25 3.41 -8.82
N GLY A 275 -5.13 3.34 -8.09
CA GLY A 275 -5.00 3.86 -6.73
C GLY A 275 -5.20 5.38 -6.63
N ILE A 276 -4.62 6.16 -7.55
CA ILE A 276 -4.83 7.62 -7.62
C ILE A 276 -6.32 7.93 -7.84
N LEU A 277 -6.92 7.31 -8.85
CA LEU A 277 -8.31 7.51 -9.23
C LEU A 277 -9.28 7.11 -8.10
N ASP A 278 -9.02 5.97 -7.46
CA ASP A 278 -9.74 5.51 -6.27
C ASP A 278 -9.62 6.53 -5.12
N GLY A 279 -8.41 7.03 -4.85
CA GLY A 279 -8.17 8.08 -3.86
C GLY A 279 -8.96 9.36 -4.15
N ILE A 280 -8.95 9.86 -5.39
CA ILE A 280 -9.69 11.07 -5.77
C ILE A 280 -11.19 10.90 -5.52
N LEU A 281 -11.74 9.73 -5.87
CA LEU A 281 -13.15 9.43 -5.65
C LEU A 281 -13.49 9.33 -4.14
N LEU A 282 -12.64 8.67 -3.35
CA LEU A 282 -12.80 8.56 -1.90
C LEU A 282 -12.65 9.89 -1.17
N TYR A 283 -11.84 10.81 -1.70
CA TYR A 283 -11.68 12.16 -1.17
C TYR A 283 -13.00 12.95 -1.30
N GLY A 284 -13.67 12.80 -2.46
CA GLY A 284 -14.98 13.37 -2.79
C GLY A 284 -14.96 14.88 -3.01
N GLY A 285 -15.79 15.39 -3.93
CA GLY A 285 -15.91 16.83 -4.23
C GLY A 285 -14.83 17.38 -5.16
N VAL A 286 -13.88 16.57 -5.60
CA VAL A 286 -12.83 16.95 -6.55
C VAL A 286 -13.42 17.08 -7.95
N HIS A 287 -12.97 18.06 -8.71
CA HIS A 287 -13.50 18.34 -10.03
C HIS A 287 -13.18 17.26 -11.05
N ILE A 288 -14.15 16.94 -11.91
CA ILE A 288 -14.03 15.82 -12.86
C ILE A 288 -12.89 16.03 -13.85
N CYS A 289 -12.52 17.26 -14.19
CA CYS A 289 -11.36 17.53 -15.04
C CYS A 289 -10.05 16.97 -14.45
N VAL A 290 -9.91 16.93 -13.12
CA VAL A 290 -8.74 16.33 -12.43
C VAL A 290 -8.78 14.82 -12.55
N VAL A 291 -9.97 14.21 -12.40
CA VAL A 291 -10.16 12.77 -12.63
C VAL A 291 -9.84 12.40 -14.07
N LEU A 292 -10.36 13.17 -15.03
CA LEU A 292 -10.09 12.98 -16.45
C LEU A 292 -8.60 13.13 -16.76
N PHE A 293 -7.90 14.07 -16.14
CA PHE A 293 -6.46 14.21 -16.29
C PHE A 293 -5.72 12.91 -15.93
N PHE A 294 -5.91 12.38 -14.71
CA PHE A 294 -5.25 11.15 -14.28
C PHE A 294 -5.70 9.93 -15.08
N TYR A 295 -6.97 9.90 -15.51
CA TYR A 295 -7.48 8.87 -16.41
C TYR A 295 -6.75 8.88 -17.76
N LYS A 296 -6.54 10.05 -18.36
CA LYS A 296 -5.83 10.19 -19.63
C LYS A 296 -4.33 9.92 -19.49
N VAL A 297 -3.72 10.26 -18.35
CA VAL A 297 -2.33 9.87 -18.05
C VAL A 297 -2.22 8.34 -18.00
N LYS A 298 -3.18 7.65 -17.36
CA LYS A 298 -3.24 6.18 -17.37
C LYS A 298 -3.36 5.61 -18.79
N GLU A 299 -4.30 6.11 -19.59
CA GLU A 299 -4.48 5.67 -21.00
C GLU A 299 -3.19 5.85 -21.82
N PHE A 300 -2.48 6.96 -21.61
CA PHE A 300 -1.21 7.24 -22.28
C PHE A 300 -0.14 6.17 -21.98
N PHE A 301 0.04 5.81 -20.70
CA PHE A 301 0.98 4.74 -20.33
C PHE A 301 0.51 3.36 -20.77
N GLN A 302 -0.80 3.10 -20.80
CA GLN A 302 -1.38 1.88 -21.38
C GLN A 302 -1.07 1.76 -22.86
N ALA A 303 -1.31 2.80 -23.65
CA ALA A 303 -0.99 2.81 -25.07
C ALA A 303 0.51 2.56 -25.32
N LYS A 304 1.39 3.21 -24.53
CA LYS A 304 2.84 2.96 -24.58
C LYS A 304 3.21 1.51 -24.25
N HIS A 305 2.58 0.91 -23.24
CA HIS A 305 2.82 -0.48 -22.86
C HIS A 305 2.40 -1.47 -23.97
N TYR A 306 1.22 -1.28 -24.55
CA TYR A 306 0.75 -2.12 -25.67
C TYR A 306 1.63 -1.96 -26.93
N ALA A 307 2.09 -0.74 -27.21
CA ALA A 307 3.01 -0.48 -28.32
C ALA A 307 4.34 -1.25 -28.19
N LEU A 308 4.76 -1.59 -26.98
CA LEU A 308 5.96 -2.40 -26.70
C LEU A 308 5.75 -3.91 -26.95
N LYS A 309 4.64 -4.33 -27.57
CA LYS A 309 4.29 -5.74 -27.90
C LYS A 309 4.34 -6.69 -26.70
N GLN A 310 3.97 -6.21 -25.51
CA GLN A 310 3.69 -7.09 -24.40
C GLN A 310 2.22 -7.54 -24.50
N ASP A 311 1.97 -8.66 -25.17
CA ASP A 311 0.63 -9.24 -25.45
C ASP A 311 -0.15 -9.73 -24.21
N LYS A 312 0.29 -9.37 -23.00
CA LYS A 312 -0.40 -9.76 -21.77
C LYS A 312 -1.14 -8.57 -21.19
N VAL A 313 -2.46 -8.75 -21.02
CA VAL A 313 -3.27 -7.83 -20.23
C VAL A 313 -2.57 -7.60 -18.89
N PRO A 314 -2.29 -6.35 -18.52
CA PRO A 314 -1.57 -6.05 -17.30
C PRO A 314 -2.38 -6.47 -16.07
N SER A 315 -1.84 -7.42 -15.30
CA SER A 315 -2.24 -7.77 -13.92
C SER A 315 -3.61 -8.44 -13.71
N ASN A 316 -3.59 -9.66 -13.12
CA ASN A 316 -4.75 -10.37 -12.56
C ASN A 316 -5.24 -9.79 -11.22
N ALA A 317 -4.65 -8.69 -10.71
CA ALA A 317 -5.08 -8.10 -9.45
C ALA A 317 -6.52 -7.56 -9.57
N PRO A 318 -7.37 -7.79 -8.56
CA PRO A 318 -8.74 -7.28 -8.56
C PRO A 318 -8.72 -5.76 -8.65
N ARG A 319 -9.37 -5.23 -9.69
CA ARG A 319 -9.51 -3.79 -9.90
C ARG A 319 -10.38 -3.19 -8.78
N PRO A 320 -9.99 -2.07 -8.15
CA PRO A 320 -10.81 -1.49 -7.10
C PRO A 320 -12.23 -1.15 -7.61
N PRO A 321 -13.30 -1.42 -6.85
CA PRO A 321 -14.67 -1.14 -7.29
C PRO A 321 -14.90 0.34 -7.67
N CYS A 322 -14.15 1.26 -7.05
CA CYS A 322 -14.15 2.70 -7.34
C CYS A 322 -13.83 2.99 -8.80
N VAL A 323 -12.94 2.20 -9.39
CA VAL A 323 -12.48 2.44 -10.75
C VAL A 323 -13.57 2.09 -11.77
N ALA A 324 -14.42 1.11 -11.50
CA ALA A 324 -15.58 0.82 -12.35
C ALA A 324 -16.59 1.99 -12.36
N ILE A 325 -16.76 2.67 -11.22
CA ILE A 325 -17.58 3.89 -11.13
C ILE A 325 -16.95 5.02 -11.96
N ILE A 326 -15.63 5.17 -11.89
CA ILE A 326 -14.92 6.17 -12.68
C ILE A 326 -15.03 5.87 -14.17
N ASP A 327 -14.84 4.62 -14.60
CA ASP A 327 -15.05 4.21 -15.99
C ASP A 327 -16.47 4.55 -16.46
N ALA A 328 -17.49 4.35 -15.61
CA ALA A 328 -18.87 4.71 -15.91
C ALA A 328 -19.08 6.24 -16.02
N ILE A 329 -18.50 7.03 -15.11
CA ILE A 329 -18.53 8.51 -15.13
C ILE A 329 -17.86 9.03 -16.40
N ILE A 330 -16.69 8.50 -16.76
CA ILE A 330 -15.96 8.93 -17.96
C ILE A 330 -16.68 8.47 -19.22
N SER A 331 -17.30 7.29 -19.23
CA SER A 331 -18.07 6.81 -20.39
C SER A 331 -19.35 7.63 -20.62
N SER A 332 -20.01 8.08 -19.55
CA SER A 332 -21.24 8.88 -19.65
C SER A 332 -20.97 10.36 -19.97
N LEU A 333 -19.93 10.94 -19.37
CA LEU A 333 -19.67 12.38 -19.44
C LEU A 333 -18.44 12.76 -20.27
N GLY A 334 -17.60 11.81 -20.69
CA GLY A 334 -16.29 12.08 -21.29
C GLY A 334 -16.36 12.95 -22.54
N ARG A 335 -17.33 12.71 -23.44
CA ARG A 335 -17.51 13.55 -24.64
C ARG A 335 -18.04 14.95 -24.30
N GLU A 336 -18.91 15.07 -23.31
CA GLU A 336 -19.44 16.36 -22.87
C GLU A 336 -18.36 17.18 -22.16
N ILE A 337 -17.55 16.56 -21.30
CA ILE A 337 -16.42 17.20 -20.60
C ILE A 337 -15.33 17.62 -21.57
N GLU A 338 -14.99 16.79 -22.57
CA GLU A 338 -14.01 17.16 -23.61
C GLU A 338 -14.52 18.30 -24.50
N SER A 339 -15.84 18.41 -24.71
CA SER A 339 -16.45 19.43 -25.57
C SER A 339 -16.86 20.73 -24.87
N LYS A 340 -17.21 20.68 -23.58
CA LYS A 340 -17.72 21.83 -22.80
C LYS A 340 -16.83 22.25 -21.64
N ILE A 341 -15.80 21.47 -21.32
CA ILE A 341 -14.78 21.71 -20.28
C ILE A 341 -15.29 22.60 -19.14
N THR A 342 -16.35 22.19 -18.44
CA THR A 342 -16.89 22.98 -17.34
C THR A 342 -16.13 22.61 -16.07
N GLY A 343 -15.30 23.53 -15.57
CA GLY A 343 -14.64 23.43 -14.26
C GLY A 343 -15.61 23.38 -13.07
N GLU A 344 -16.92 23.43 -13.31
CA GLU A 344 -17.97 23.45 -12.32
C GLU A 344 -18.39 22.06 -11.81
N ILE A 345 -18.02 21.01 -12.55
CA ILE A 345 -18.53 19.65 -12.32
C ILE A 345 -17.62 18.90 -11.34
N GLN A 346 -18.18 18.45 -10.20
CA GLN A 346 -17.47 17.77 -9.11
C GLN A 346 -17.88 16.32 -8.93
N CYS A 347 -16.91 15.46 -8.62
CA CYS A 347 -17.14 14.07 -8.24
C CYS A 347 -18.05 13.97 -7.02
N PRO A 348 -19.00 13.02 -7.03
CA PRO A 348 -19.85 12.76 -5.88
C PRO A 348 -19.01 12.35 -4.68
N GLN A 349 -19.52 12.63 -3.48
CA GLN A 349 -18.91 12.10 -2.27
C GLN A 349 -19.17 10.59 -2.18
N VAL A 350 -18.17 9.83 -1.77
CA VAL A 350 -18.25 8.38 -1.70
C VAL A 350 -18.09 7.87 -0.27
N LEU A 351 -18.98 6.95 0.11
CA LEU A 351 -18.98 6.23 1.37
C LEU A 351 -18.76 4.74 1.09
N VAL A 352 -18.11 4.04 2.01
CA VAL A 352 -17.79 2.61 1.83
C VAL A 352 -18.48 1.79 2.91
N ARG A 353 -19.18 0.74 2.52
CA ARG A 353 -19.81 -0.20 3.45
C ARG A 353 -18.77 -0.93 4.30
N ALA A 354 -19.03 -1.02 5.59
CA ALA A 354 -18.09 -1.65 6.53
C ALA A 354 -18.03 -3.18 6.41
N ASP A 355 -19.06 -3.81 5.87
CA ASP A 355 -19.22 -5.27 5.84
C ASP A 355 -18.67 -5.94 4.57
N ASN A 356 -18.81 -5.30 3.42
CA ASN A 356 -18.40 -5.86 2.12
C ASN A 356 -17.57 -4.88 1.27
N HIS A 357 -17.19 -3.73 1.81
CA HIS A 357 -16.46 -2.68 1.09
C HIS A 357 -17.17 -2.19 -0.19
N GLU A 358 -18.47 -2.42 -0.34
CA GLU A 358 -19.25 -1.85 -1.43
C GLU A 358 -19.35 -0.34 -1.30
N ILE A 359 -19.43 0.31 -2.45
CA ILE A 359 -19.39 1.76 -2.56
C ILE A 359 -20.81 2.32 -2.60
N LEU A 360 -21.06 3.33 -1.78
CA LEU A 360 -22.30 4.10 -1.73
C LEU A 360 -21.98 5.55 -2.08
N MET A 361 -22.61 6.06 -3.14
CA MET A 361 -22.49 7.48 -3.51
C MET A 361 -23.44 8.32 -2.68
N ALA A 362 -22.98 9.48 -2.23
CA ALA A 362 -23.73 10.44 -1.41
C ALA A 362 -24.01 11.72 -2.21
N ASP A 363 -25.29 12.06 -2.35
CA ASP A 363 -25.80 13.21 -3.14
C ASP A 363 -25.60 14.60 -2.51
N THR A 364 -24.87 14.75 -1.39
CA THR A 364 -24.62 16.08 -0.81
C THR A 364 -23.17 16.21 -0.35
N VAL A 365 -22.48 17.22 -0.87
CA VAL A 365 -21.20 17.71 -0.31
C VAL A 365 -21.41 18.00 1.17
N PHE A 366 -20.69 17.28 2.01
CA PHE A 366 -20.55 17.64 3.41
C PHE A 366 -19.63 18.85 3.53
N ASP A 367 -20.21 20.01 3.87
CA ASP A 367 -19.46 21.16 4.36
C ASP A 367 -18.72 20.73 5.63
N GLU A 368 -17.38 20.76 5.59
CA GLU A 368 -16.56 20.73 6.79
C GLU A 368 -16.55 22.15 7.38
N SER A 369 -16.87 22.26 8.68
CA SER A 369 -16.43 23.41 9.45
C SER A 369 -14.93 23.27 9.69
N GLU A 370 -14.16 24.35 9.51
CA GLU A 370 -12.70 24.41 9.69
C GLU A 370 -12.18 23.95 11.07
N ASN A 371 -13.07 23.62 12.02
CA ASN A 371 -12.79 23.26 13.40
C ASN A 371 -13.09 21.78 13.77
N ASP A 372 -13.18 20.85 12.82
CA ASP A 372 -13.34 19.42 13.14
C ASP A 372 -12.03 18.83 13.71
N HIS A 373 -11.72 19.20 14.95
CA HIS A 373 -10.67 18.62 15.76
C HIS A 373 -11.10 17.26 16.32
N ASN A 374 -10.12 16.35 16.33
CA ASN A 374 -10.12 14.94 16.76
C ASN A 374 -10.55 14.72 18.24
N HIS A 375 -11.79 15.03 18.61
CA HIS A 375 -12.35 14.53 19.85
C HIS A 375 -13.52 13.58 19.58
N ASP A 376 -13.34 12.33 20.00
CA ASP A 376 -14.32 11.23 19.88
C ASP A 376 -15.72 11.62 20.38
N ILE A 377 -15.80 12.55 21.33
CA ILE A 377 -17.06 13.09 21.88
C ILE A 377 -17.73 14.07 20.90
N THR A 378 -16.95 14.88 20.18
CA THR A 378 -17.43 15.79 19.14
C THR A 378 -17.91 15.01 17.92
N ILE A 379 -17.28 13.88 17.60
CA ILE A 379 -17.73 12.94 16.56
C ILE A 379 -19.05 12.26 16.95
N LEU A 380 -19.21 11.87 18.22
CA LEU A 380 -20.46 11.28 18.72
C LEU A 380 -21.61 12.30 18.71
N LEU A 381 -21.32 13.56 19.09
CA LEU A 381 -22.28 14.67 19.07
C LEU A 381 -22.56 15.18 17.66
N SER A 382 -21.58 15.18 16.75
CA SER A 382 -21.78 15.51 15.34
C SER A 382 -22.55 14.40 14.63
N ALA A 383 -22.28 13.13 14.90
CA ALA A 383 -23.11 12.00 14.47
C ALA A 383 -24.55 12.08 15.02
N ALA A 384 -24.75 12.58 16.24
CA ALA A 384 -26.08 12.85 16.78
C ALA A 384 -26.76 14.08 16.13
N LYS A 385 -25.99 15.11 15.74
CA LYS A 385 -26.47 16.27 14.98
C LYS A 385 -26.83 15.90 13.52
N MET A 386 -26.11 14.92 12.95
CA MET A 386 -26.33 14.35 11.62
C MET A 386 -27.63 13.54 11.54
N LYS A 387 -28.09 12.95 12.66
CA LYS A 387 -29.41 12.29 12.75
C LYS A 387 -30.60 13.22 12.52
N ALA A 388 -30.40 14.54 12.56
CA ALA A 388 -31.52 15.50 12.54
C ALA A 388 -31.84 16.07 11.15
N LYS A 389 -30.95 15.95 10.16
CA LYS A 389 -31.17 16.50 8.81
C LYS A 389 -30.30 15.75 7.80
N LYS A 390 -30.89 14.91 6.93
CA LYS A 390 -30.70 14.98 5.45
C LYS A 390 -31.27 13.74 4.72
N ARG A 391 -31.98 14.02 3.64
CA ARG A 391 -32.53 13.06 2.67
C ARG A 391 -31.49 12.86 1.55
N PHE A 392 -31.08 11.63 1.26
CA PHE A 392 -30.28 11.28 0.08
C PHE A 392 -31.20 10.67 -1.00
N ARG A 393 -31.11 11.14 -2.26
CA ARG A 393 -31.90 10.67 -3.40
C ARG A 393 -31.08 10.84 -4.68
N GLY A 394 -30.88 9.74 -5.42
CA GLY A 394 -30.56 9.79 -6.84
C GLY A 394 -29.58 8.72 -7.29
N GLY A 395 -29.55 8.41 -8.59
CA GLY A 395 -28.42 7.71 -9.22
C GLY A 395 -27.13 8.56 -9.15
N PRO A 396 -26.05 8.21 -9.87
CA PRO A 396 -24.83 9.03 -9.89
C PRO A 396 -25.16 10.45 -10.36
N GLN A 397 -25.37 11.38 -9.43
CA GLN A 397 -25.57 12.78 -9.72
C GLN A 397 -24.29 13.51 -9.37
N VAL A 398 -23.79 14.20 -10.38
CA VAL A 398 -22.55 14.96 -10.30
C VAL A 398 -22.88 16.35 -9.78
N HIS A 399 -22.17 16.80 -8.75
CA HIS A 399 -22.45 18.08 -8.11
C HIS A 399 -22.01 19.24 -9.00
N GLN A 400 -22.89 20.24 -9.13
CA GLN A 400 -22.67 21.45 -9.93
C GLN A 400 -22.19 22.65 -9.09
N LYS A 401 -21.98 22.49 -7.77
CA LYS A 401 -21.53 23.61 -6.93
C LYS A 401 -20.01 23.66 -6.88
N TYR A 402 -19.42 24.68 -7.48
CA TYR A 402 -17.99 24.98 -7.43
C TYR A 402 -17.51 25.26 -6.00
N VAL A 403 -16.44 24.58 -5.56
CA VAL A 403 -15.81 24.75 -4.25
C VAL A 403 -14.31 24.97 -4.46
N ILE A 404 -13.84 26.19 -4.17
CA ILE A 404 -12.47 26.62 -4.47
C ILE A 404 -11.42 25.74 -3.79
N SER A 405 -11.62 25.34 -2.52
CA SER A 405 -10.67 24.50 -1.79
C SER A 405 -10.50 23.11 -2.41
N GLN A 406 -11.58 22.52 -2.90
CA GLN A 406 -11.59 21.23 -3.62
C GLN A 406 -10.98 21.32 -5.02
N TRP A 407 -11.01 22.52 -5.63
CA TRP A 407 -10.29 22.78 -6.86
C TRP A 407 -8.77 22.87 -6.61
N GLN A 408 -8.38 23.65 -5.60
CA GLN A 408 -6.97 23.84 -5.23
C GLN A 408 -6.28 22.53 -4.86
N ILE A 409 -6.93 21.64 -4.10
CA ILE A 409 -6.35 20.34 -3.76
C ILE A 409 -6.15 19.48 -5.01
N GLY A 410 -7.13 19.43 -5.91
CA GLY A 410 -7.01 18.69 -7.18
C GLY A 410 -5.87 19.22 -8.06
N LEU A 411 -5.74 20.53 -8.19
CA LEU A 411 -4.60 21.15 -8.89
C LEU A 411 -3.25 20.86 -8.23
N SER A 412 -3.22 20.78 -6.89
CA SER A 412 -2.01 20.45 -6.15
C SER A 412 -1.53 19.05 -6.51
N TRP A 413 -2.42 18.08 -6.71
CA TRP A 413 -2.06 16.73 -7.15
C TRP A 413 -1.55 16.71 -8.59
N VAL A 414 -2.19 17.44 -9.51
CA VAL A 414 -1.72 17.56 -10.91
C VAL A 414 -0.32 18.16 -10.96
N SER A 415 -0.10 19.25 -10.22
CA SER A 415 1.20 19.92 -10.15
C SER A 415 2.25 19.06 -9.46
N PHE A 416 1.87 18.33 -8.41
CA PHE A 416 2.75 17.38 -7.74
C PHE A 416 3.17 16.25 -8.68
N TRP A 417 2.24 15.69 -9.47
CA TRP A 417 2.57 14.69 -10.48
C TRP A 417 3.51 15.22 -11.55
N GLU A 418 3.30 16.44 -12.05
CA GLU A 418 4.18 17.07 -13.03
C GLU A 418 5.61 17.22 -12.49
N VAL A 419 5.76 17.73 -11.26
CA VAL A 419 7.06 17.88 -10.59
C VAL A 419 7.74 16.52 -10.41
N CYS A 420 7.04 15.54 -9.84
CA CYS A 420 7.60 14.20 -9.64
C CYS A 420 7.96 13.52 -10.97
N TYR A 421 7.19 13.74 -12.03
CA TYR A 421 7.53 13.21 -13.35
C TYR A 421 8.78 13.88 -13.91
N ALA A 422 8.88 15.22 -13.81
CA ALA A 422 10.04 15.97 -14.25
C ALA A 422 11.32 15.50 -13.56
N ASP A 423 11.26 15.31 -12.23
CA ASP A 423 12.40 14.90 -11.41
C ASP A 423 12.86 13.46 -11.73
N ASN A 424 11.91 12.53 -11.95
CA ASN A 424 12.22 11.09 -12.04
C ASN A 424 12.24 10.52 -13.46
N LYS A 425 11.61 11.19 -14.43
CA LYS A 425 11.48 10.72 -15.83
C LYS A 425 11.95 11.76 -16.84
N GLY A 426 12.27 12.98 -16.40
CA GLY A 426 12.67 14.08 -17.28
C GLY A 426 11.46 14.74 -17.94
N ILE A 427 11.63 15.18 -19.19
CA ILE A 427 10.66 16.06 -19.86
C ILE A 427 9.30 15.37 -20.00
N VAL A 428 8.25 16.05 -19.51
CA VAL A 428 6.85 15.62 -19.67
C VAL A 428 6.50 15.59 -21.17
N PRO A 429 5.94 14.49 -21.69
CA PRO A 429 5.51 14.42 -23.10
C PRO A 429 4.52 15.52 -23.48
N ASP A 430 4.63 16.06 -24.69
CA ASP A 430 3.81 17.19 -25.17
C ASP A 430 2.30 16.94 -25.02
N ASP A 431 1.84 15.73 -25.35
CA ASP A 431 0.43 15.32 -25.20
C ASP A 431 -0.09 15.48 -23.76
N LEU A 432 0.77 15.26 -22.76
CA LEU A 432 0.42 15.44 -21.35
C LEU A 432 0.59 16.89 -20.91
N GLN A 433 1.57 17.62 -21.45
CA GLN A 433 1.73 19.06 -21.18
C GLN A 433 0.51 19.87 -21.60
N VAL A 434 -0.04 19.59 -22.79
CA VAL A 434 -1.28 20.24 -23.28
C VAL A 434 -2.43 20.02 -22.29
N ARG A 435 -2.53 18.82 -21.71
CA ARG A 435 -3.57 18.50 -20.71
C ARG A 435 -3.35 19.22 -19.39
N ILE A 436 -2.10 19.31 -18.91
CA ILE A 436 -1.77 20.07 -17.70
C ILE A 436 -2.18 21.54 -17.87
N LYS A 437 -1.82 22.14 -19.01
CA LYS A 437 -2.20 23.52 -19.34
C LYS A 437 -3.73 23.69 -19.38
N GLY A 438 -4.44 22.76 -20.02
CA GLY A 438 -5.90 22.78 -20.06
C GLY A 438 -6.54 22.77 -18.66
N VAL A 439 -6.07 21.92 -17.74
CA VAL A 439 -6.58 21.89 -16.35
C VAL A 439 -6.29 23.22 -15.62
N ARG A 440 -5.13 23.83 -15.83
CA ARG A 440 -4.75 25.12 -15.23
C ARG A 440 -5.54 26.30 -15.79
N GLU A 441 -5.79 26.32 -17.09
CA GLU A 441 -6.58 27.37 -17.73
C GLU A 441 -8.02 27.39 -17.23
N LEU A 442 -8.61 26.21 -16.99
CA LEU A 442 -9.92 26.09 -16.36
C LEU A 442 -9.97 26.71 -14.97
N ALA A 443 -8.93 26.49 -14.18
CA ALA A 443 -8.81 27.11 -12.86
C ALA A 443 -8.91 28.62 -12.94
N SER A 444 -8.16 29.22 -13.87
CA SER A 444 -8.11 30.66 -14.07
C SER A 444 -9.46 31.20 -14.57
N SER A 445 -10.17 30.46 -15.43
CA SER A 445 -11.48 30.86 -15.93
C SER A 445 -12.58 30.80 -14.85
N SER A 446 -12.67 29.70 -14.10
CA SER A 446 -13.69 29.52 -13.06
C SER A 446 -13.47 30.42 -11.84
N MET A 447 -12.22 30.82 -11.55
CA MET A 447 -11.92 31.81 -10.51
C MET A 447 -12.29 33.25 -10.90
N ASN A 448 -12.25 33.59 -12.19
CA ASN A 448 -12.64 34.92 -12.68
C ASN A 448 -14.16 35.12 -12.76
N GLU A 449 -14.94 34.04 -12.85
CA GLU A 449 -16.41 34.09 -12.88
C GLU A 449 -17.06 34.07 -11.48
N SER A 450 -16.27 33.80 -10.43
CA SER A 450 -16.74 33.72 -9.04
C SER A 450 -16.29 34.88 -8.13
N CYS A 451 -15.60 35.88 -8.70
CA CYS A 451 -15.38 37.22 -8.13
C CYS A 451 -16.35 38.20 -8.78
#